data_AF-A0A923KSW2-F1
#
_entry.id   AF-A0A923KSW2-F1
#
_cell.length_a   1.000
_cell.length_b   1.000
_cell.length_c   1.000
_cell.angle_alpha   90.00
_cell.angle_beta   90.00
_cell.angle_gamma   90.00
#
_symmetry.space_group_name_H-M   'P 1'
#
loop_
_entity.id
_entity.type
_entity.pdbx_description
1 polymer ?
#
loop_
_entity_poly.entity_id
_entity_poly.type
_entity_poly.pdbx_seq_one_letter_code
_entity_poly.pdbx_strand_id
1 'polypeptide(L)'
;MHTIYTVHATTLVSLMLLLNAAPAHAETYRCISQGQTVYQETPCRQDQQAAGTVQPASQPTSQDSAAARTRLKQQQEELRRIDQQRQHETELAAKQQRHIAAKAERQKLACDKASLQLRWAKEDLRQATPVKEAKARQKLKRQQEKTNLACAQH
;
A
#
# COMPACT_ATOMS: atom_id res chain seq x y z
N MET A 1 -50.48 -54.72 -22.52
CA MET A 1 -50.64 -54.81 -21.05
C MET A 1 -49.32 -55.02 -20.27
N HIS A 2 -48.14 -55.16 -20.90
CA HIS A 2 -46.87 -55.34 -20.16
C HIS A 2 -46.08 -54.04 -19.94
N THR A 3 -46.30 -53.00 -20.75
CA THR A 3 -45.59 -51.71 -20.66
C THR A 3 -46.06 -50.80 -19.53
N ILE A 4 -47.26 -51.04 -18.96
CA ILE A 4 -47.80 -50.24 -17.86
C ILE A 4 -47.16 -50.67 -16.53
N TYR A 5 -46.87 -51.96 -16.35
CA TYR A 5 -46.27 -52.51 -15.12
C TYR A 5 -44.81 -52.08 -14.92
N THR A 6 -44.05 -51.91 -16.00
CA THR A 6 -42.62 -51.52 -15.92
C THR A 6 -42.42 -50.07 -15.49
N VAL A 7 -43.34 -49.17 -15.83
CA VAL A 7 -43.28 -47.75 -15.44
C VAL A 7 -43.64 -47.58 -13.96
N HIS A 8 -44.62 -48.33 -13.46
CA HIS A 8 -44.97 -48.30 -12.03
C HIS A 8 -43.85 -48.86 -11.16
N ALA A 9 -43.17 -49.93 -11.59
CA ALA A 9 -42.05 -50.52 -10.87
C ALA A 9 -40.86 -49.55 -10.73
N THR A 10 -40.51 -48.81 -11.79
CA THR A 10 -39.40 -47.83 -11.72
C THR A 10 -39.76 -46.60 -10.88
N THR A 11 -41.03 -46.13 -10.93
CA THR A 11 -41.48 -45.02 -10.07
C THR A 11 -41.50 -45.40 -8.59
N LEU A 12 -41.88 -46.63 -8.24
CA LEU A 12 -41.90 -47.11 -6.85
C LEU A 12 -40.48 -47.25 -6.28
N VAL A 13 -39.53 -47.75 -7.06
CA VAL A 13 -38.11 -47.85 -6.65
C VAL A 13 -37.49 -46.46 -6.45
N SER A 14 -37.79 -45.52 -7.34
CA SER A 14 -37.28 -44.14 -7.22
C SER A 14 -37.90 -43.37 -6.04
N LEU A 15 -39.17 -43.64 -5.71
CA LEU A 15 -39.84 -43.07 -4.53
C LEU A 15 -39.32 -43.69 -3.23
N MET A 16 -38.94 -44.97 -3.23
CA MET A 16 -38.40 -45.63 -2.03
C MET A 16 -36.96 -45.20 -1.69
N LEU A 17 -36.15 -44.80 -2.69
CA LEU A 17 -34.81 -44.26 -2.44
C LEU A 17 -34.83 -42.87 -1.77
N LEU A 18 -35.87 -42.06 -2.01
CA LEU A 18 -36.01 -40.72 -1.44
C LEU A 18 -36.44 -40.74 0.04
N LEU A 19 -36.97 -41.86 0.54
CA LEU A 19 -37.43 -42.00 1.94
C LEU A 19 -36.31 -42.32 2.95
N ASN A 20 -35.10 -42.65 2.49
CA ASN A 20 -33.95 -42.98 3.37
C ASN A 20 -32.98 -41.81 3.61
N ALA A 21 -33.34 -40.59 3.21
CA ALA A 21 -32.59 -39.39 3.59
C ALA A 21 -32.92 -39.01 5.05
N ALA A 22 -32.58 -39.88 6.00
CA ALA A 22 -32.59 -39.50 7.40
C ALA A 22 -31.54 -38.38 7.58
N PRO A 23 -31.91 -37.23 8.16
CA PRO A 23 -30.91 -36.24 8.55
C PRO A 23 -30.04 -36.90 9.62
N ALA A 24 -28.82 -37.27 9.25
CA ALA A 24 -27.79 -37.54 10.24
C ALA A 24 -27.51 -36.20 10.92
N HIS A 25 -28.19 -35.95 12.04
CA HIS A 25 -27.84 -34.89 12.96
C HIS A 25 -26.48 -35.29 13.55
N ALA A 26 -25.40 -34.94 12.85
CA ALA A 26 -24.06 -35.05 13.36
C ALA A 26 -23.93 -34.02 14.50
N GLU A 27 -24.18 -34.47 15.72
CA GLU A 27 -23.91 -33.69 16.91
C GLU A 27 -22.40 -33.78 17.17
N THR A 28 -21.66 -32.73 16.79
CA THR A 28 -20.21 -32.71 16.97
C THR A 28 -19.89 -32.43 18.44
N TYR A 29 -19.45 -33.47 19.15
CA TYR A 29 -19.00 -33.38 20.53
C TYR A 29 -17.58 -32.85 20.61
N ARG A 30 -17.37 -31.85 21.48
CA ARG A 30 -16.04 -31.34 21.81
C ARG A 30 -15.51 -32.10 23.03
N CYS A 31 -14.43 -32.84 22.87
CA CYS A 31 -13.83 -33.66 23.93
C CYS A 31 -12.40 -33.21 24.22
N ILE A 32 -11.93 -33.40 25.45
CA ILE A 32 -10.53 -33.21 25.84
C ILE A 32 -9.89 -34.58 25.98
N SER A 33 -8.87 -34.86 25.16
CA SER A 33 -8.09 -36.09 25.21
C SER A 33 -6.60 -35.71 25.30
N GLN A 34 -5.90 -36.21 26.32
CA GLN A 34 -4.48 -35.90 26.58
C GLN A 34 -4.16 -34.39 26.59
N GLY A 35 -5.09 -33.56 27.09
CA GLY A 35 -4.94 -32.10 27.14
C GLY A 35 -5.22 -31.36 25.83
N GLN A 36 -5.54 -32.06 24.74
CA GLN A 36 -5.91 -31.45 23.45
C GLN A 36 -7.43 -31.51 23.24
N THR A 37 -7.97 -30.45 22.64
CA THR A 37 -9.38 -30.41 22.22
C THR A 37 -9.54 -31.18 20.91
N VAL A 38 -10.35 -32.24 20.92
CA VAL A 38 -10.69 -33.05 19.75
C VAL A 38 -12.20 -32.94 19.51
N TYR A 39 -12.60 -32.75 18.25
CA TYR A 39 -14.00 -32.71 17.84
C TYR A 39 -14.36 -34.05 17.21
N GLN A 40 -15.42 -34.69 17.68
CA GLN A 40 -15.84 -36.03 17.23
C GLN A 40 -17.35 -36.06 17.03
N GLU A 41 -17.82 -36.87 16.08
CA GLU A 41 -19.25 -37.06 15.81
C GLU A 41 -19.91 -38.11 16.72
N THR A 42 -19.11 -38.74 17.59
CA THR A 42 -19.56 -39.68 18.61
C THR A 42 -19.39 -39.08 20.00
N PRO A 43 -20.26 -39.40 20.98
CA PRO A 43 -20.11 -38.93 22.35
C PRO A 43 -18.72 -39.19 22.91
N CYS A 44 -18.21 -38.28 23.74
CA CYS A 44 -16.88 -38.42 24.34
C CYS A 44 -16.76 -39.76 25.06
N ARG A 45 -15.69 -40.50 24.76
CA ARG A 45 -15.41 -41.79 25.40
C ARG A 45 -15.21 -41.62 26.91
N GLN A 46 -15.38 -42.68 27.70
CA GLN A 46 -15.26 -42.61 29.17
C GLN A 46 -13.91 -42.08 29.67
N ASP A 47 -12.84 -42.22 28.87
CA ASP A 47 -11.50 -41.70 29.13
C ASP A 47 -11.29 -40.24 28.66
N GLN A 48 -12.29 -39.64 28.02
CA GLN A 48 -12.27 -38.28 27.50
C GLN A 48 -13.25 -37.39 28.27
N GLN A 49 -12.81 -36.21 28.67
CA GLN A 49 -13.71 -35.25 29.30
C GLN A 49 -14.48 -34.50 28.22
N ALA A 50 -15.80 -34.42 28.32
CA ALA A 50 -16.55 -33.46 27.54
C ALA A 50 -15.95 -32.07 27.83
N ALA A 51 -15.46 -31.38 26.80
CA ALA A 51 -15.03 -30.01 26.96
C ALA A 51 -16.27 -29.24 27.37
N GLY A 52 -16.29 -28.76 28.62
CA GLY A 52 -17.43 -28.04 29.18
C GLY A 52 -17.94 -26.98 28.20
N THR A 53 -19.25 -26.75 28.21
CA THR A 53 -19.87 -25.68 27.45
C THR A 53 -19.11 -24.39 27.68
N VAL A 54 -18.51 -23.84 26.62
CA VAL A 54 -17.92 -22.50 26.68
C VAL A 54 -19.06 -21.57 27.02
N GLN A 55 -19.02 -20.99 28.22
CA GLN A 55 -20.04 -20.01 28.60
C GLN A 55 -20.00 -18.88 27.58
N PRO A 56 -21.16 -18.50 27.01
CA PRO A 56 -21.22 -17.35 26.13
C PRO A 56 -20.62 -16.17 26.89
N ALA A 57 -19.72 -15.42 26.24
CA ALA A 57 -19.20 -14.20 26.83
C ALA A 57 -20.38 -13.33 27.30
N SER A 58 -20.29 -12.78 28.50
CA SER A 58 -21.32 -11.90 29.04
C SER A 58 -21.56 -10.75 28.06
N GLN A 59 -22.83 -10.41 27.83
CA GLN A 59 -23.17 -9.29 26.96
C GLN A 59 -22.50 -8.01 27.49
N PRO A 60 -21.89 -7.20 26.62
CA PRO A 60 -21.22 -5.97 27.04
C PRO A 60 -22.21 -5.06 27.75
N THR A 61 -21.76 -4.48 28.86
CA THR A 61 -22.57 -3.57 29.66
C THR A 61 -22.73 -2.22 28.95
N SER A 62 -23.66 -1.39 29.43
CA SER A 62 -23.77 0.00 28.99
C SER A 62 -22.49 0.80 29.26
N GLN A 63 -21.78 0.49 30.35
CA GLN A 63 -20.49 1.08 30.70
C GLN A 63 -19.39 0.67 29.70
N ASP A 64 -19.35 -0.60 29.28
CA ASP A 64 -18.41 -1.06 28.26
C ASP A 64 -18.67 -0.35 26.92
N SER A 65 -19.93 -0.16 26.56
CA SER A 65 -20.34 0.55 25.35
C SER A 65 -19.94 2.03 25.39
N ALA A 66 -20.09 2.69 26.55
CA ALA A 66 -19.66 4.08 26.74
C ALA A 66 -18.13 4.21 26.66
N ALA A 67 -17.39 3.30 27.32
CA ALA A 67 -15.93 3.27 27.27
C ALA A 67 -15.42 3.03 25.83
N ALA A 68 -16.05 2.12 25.08
CA ALA A 68 -15.71 1.86 23.69
C ALA A 68 -15.94 3.09 22.80
N ARG A 69 -17.04 3.84 22.98
CA ARG A 69 -17.30 5.08 22.24
C ARG A 69 -16.26 6.16 22.54
N THR A 70 -15.85 6.29 23.79
CA THR A 70 -14.79 7.25 24.17
C THR A 70 -13.45 6.88 23.56
N ARG A 71 -13.06 5.60 23.61
CA ARG A 71 -11.84 5.10 22.97
C ARG A 71 -11.87 5.33 21.45
N LEU A 72 -13.01 5.06 20.82
CA LEU A 72 -13.19 5.29 19.37
C LEU A 72 -12.98 6.77 19.02
N LYS A 73 -13.56 7.70 19.80
CA LYS A 73 -13.36 9.14 19.57
C LYS A 73 -11.89 9.55 19.72
N GLN A 74 -11.21 9.03 20.75
CA GLN A 74 -9.78 9.29 20.95
C GLN A 74 -8.93 8.75 19.78
N GLN A 75 -9.22 7.53 19.33
CA GLN A 75 -8.55 6.93 18.17
C GLN A 75 -8.81 7.73 16.89
N GLN A 76 -10.04 8.19 16.66
CA GLN A 76 -10.36 9.03 15.49
C GLN A 76 -9.62 10.35 15.51
N GLU A 77 -9.50 10.99 16.67
CA GLU A 77 -8.74 12.23 16.80
C GLU A 77 -7.23 12.01 16.58
N GLU A 78 -6.68 10.93 17.14
CA GLU A 78 -5.28 10.58 16.95
C GLU A 78 -4.97 10.29 15.48
N LEU A 79 -5.85 9.53 14.80
CA LEU A 79 -5.72 9.28 13.36
C LEU A 79 -5.75 10.56 12.55
N ARG A 80 -6.66 11.50 12.88
CA ARG A 80 -6.70 12.81 12.23
C ARG A 80 -5.42 13.60 12.41
N ARG A 81 -4.85 13.60 13.61
CA ARG A 81 -3.57 14.26 13.90
C ARG A 81 -2.43 13.66 13.10
N ILE A 82 -2.35 12.33 13.04
CA ILE A 82 -1.34 11.62 12.24
C ILE A 82 -1.50 11.94 10.76
N ASP A 83 -2.73 11.98 10.24
CA ASP A 83 -3.00 12.34 8.84
C ASP A 83 -2.59 13.78 8.52
N GLN A 84 -2.93 14.73 9.39
CA GLN A 84 -2.53 16.13 9.24
C GLN A 84 -1.00 16.28 9.27
N GLN A 85 -0.33 15.58 10.18
CA GLN A 85 1.13 15.60 10.27
C GLN A 85 1.76 15.05 8.98
N ARG A 86 1.28 13.91 8.47
CA ARG A 86 1.76 13.33 7.21
C ARG A 86 1.53 14.25 6.02
N GLN A 87 0.36 14.89 5.94
CA GLN A 87 0.06 15.87 4.88
C GLN A 87 1.01 17.07 4.95
N HIS A 88 1.24 17.59 6.15
CA HIS A 88 2.16 18.71 6.35
C HIS A 88 3.60 18.37 5.96
N GLU A 89 4.11 17.22 6.41
CA GLU A 89 5.44 16.73 6.04
C GLU A 89 5.58 16.51 4.54
N THR A 90 4.55 15.95 3.89
CA THR A 90 4.51 15.76 2.44
C THR A 90 4.55 17.10 1.71
N GLU A 91 3.82 18.10 2.19
CA GLU A 91 3.82 19.45 1.61
C GLU A 91 5.18 20.14 1.77
N LEU A 92 5.79 20.05 2.95
CA LEU A 92 7.13 20.59 3.21
C LEU A 92 8.18 19.91 2.31
N ALA A 93 8.15 18.59 2.20
CA ALA A 93 9.02 17.83 1.32
C ALA A 93 8.82 18.25 -0.15
N ALA A 94 7.57 18.38 -0.60
CA ALA A 94 7.26 18.83 -1.96
C ALA A 94 7.76 20.27 -2.22
N LYS A 95 7.59 21.18 -1.26
CA LYS A 95 8.13 22.56 -1.35
C LYS A 95 9.65 22.55 -1.45
N GLN A 96 10.32 21.77 -0.60
CA GLN A 96 11.78 21.67 -0.61
C GLN A 96 12.30 21.10 -1.93
N GLN A 97 11.66 20.05 -2.45
CA GLN A 97 12.01 19.47 -3.74
C GLN A 97 11.84 20.47 -4.89
N ARG A 98 10.74 21.25 -4.90
CA ARG A 98 10.54 22.32 -5.88
C ARG A 98 11.62 23.40 -5.78
N HIS A 99 12.02 23.79 -4.56
CA HIS A 99 13.09 24.77 -4.37
C HIS A 99 14.44 24.26 -4.88
N ILE A 100 14.79 23.01 -4.58
CA ILE A 100 16.02 22.38 -5.07
C ILE A 100 16.00 22.30 -6.60
N ALA A 101 14.90 21.79 -7.18
CA ALA A 101 14.74 21.67 -8.63
C ALA A 101 14.81 23.04 -9.33
N ALA A 102 14.14 24.07 -8.79
CA ALA A 102 14.19 25.42 -9.34
C ALA A 102 15.58 26.04 -9.26
N LYS A 103 16.33 25.80 -8.18
CA LYS A 103 17.73 26.26 -8.05
C LYS A 103 18.63 25.57 -9.08
N ALA A 104 18.50 24.24 -9.21
CA ALA A 104 19.25 23.46 -10.19
C ALA A 104 18.97 23.92 -11.63
N GLU A 105 17.71 24.13 -11.99
CA GLU A 105 17.34 24.60 -13.32
C GLU A 105 17.89 26.00 -13.60
N ARG A 106 17.79 26.93 -12.65
CA ARG A 106 18.38 28.28 -12.80
C ARG A 106 19.89 28.22 -13.01
N GLN A 107 20.57 27.35 -12.28
CA GLN A 107 22.01 27.16 -12.41
C GLN A 107 22.39 26.56 -13.77
N LYS A 108 21.67 25.53 -14.21
CA LYS A 108 21.83 24.95 -15.55
C LYS A 108 21.65 26.01 -16.63
N LEU A 109 20.56 26.78 -16.59
CA LEU A 109 20.30 27.86 -17.56
C LEU A 109 21.40 28.94 -17.53
N ALA A 110 21.93 29.28 -16.35
CA ALA A 110 23.04 30.21 -16.23
C ALA A 110 24.33 29.67 -16.87
N CYS A 111 24.62 28.38 -16.66
CA CYS A 111 25.76 27.70 -17.27
C CYS A 111 25.62 27.57 -18.80
N ASP A 112 24.44 27.19 -19.29
CA ASP A 112 24.15 27.10 -20.73
C ASP A 112 24.34 28.46 -21.43
N LYS A 113 23.82 29.51 -20.81
CA LYS A 113 23.98 30.88 -21.30
C LYS A 113 25.45 31.31 -21.32
N ALA A 114 26.21 31.05 -20.25
CA ALA A 114 27.63 31.39 -20.19
C ALA A 114 28.44 30.61 -21.23
N SER A 115 28.14 29.32 -21.39
CA SER A 115 28.76 28.43 -22.38
C SER A 115 28.51 28.89 -23.82
N LEU A 116 27.30 29.37 -24.12
CA LEU A 116 26.99 29.99 -25.41
C LEU A 116 27.82 31.27 -25.63
N GLN A 117 27.92 32.14 -24.63
CA GLN A 117 28.76 33.35 -24.71
C GLN A 117 30.24 33.03 -24.92
N LEU A 118 30.73 31.97 -24.28
CA LEU A 118 32.09 31.47 -24.49
C LEU A 118 32.30 30.99 -25.93
N ARG A 119 31.35 30.22 -26.48
CA ARG A 119 31.42 29.77 -27.89
C ARG A 119 31.46 30.95 -28.86
N TRP A 120 30.61 31.96 -28.66
CA TRP A 120 30.65 33.17 -29.48
C TRP A 120 31.96 33.94 -29.32
N ALA A 121 32.51 34.06 -28.11
CA ALA A 121 33.81 34.72 -27.92
C ALA A 121 34.96 33.94 -28.59
N LYS A 122 34.88 32.61 -28.65
CA LYS A 122 35.82 31.79 -29.43
C LYS A 122 35.68 32.04 -30.93
N GLU A 123 34.45 32.15 -31.44
CA GLU A 123 34.19 32.51 -32.84
C GLU A 123 34.74 33.90 -33.17
N ASP A 124 34.44 34.90 -32.34
CA ASP A 124 34.92 36.26 -32.51
C ASP A 124 36.45 36.31 -32.58
N LEU A 125 37.15 35.50 -31.78
CA LEU A 125 38.60 35.39 -31.83
C LEU A 125 39.08 34.73 -33.14
N ARG A 126 38.41 33.67 -33.60
CA ARG A 126 38.75 33.02 -34.88
C ARG A 126 38.60 33.95 -36.08
N GLN A 127 37.61 34.85 -36.03
CA GLN A 127 37.33 35.81 -37.10
C GLN A 127 38.05 37.16 -36.89
N ALA A 128 38.84 37.32 -35.82
CA ALA A 128 39.46 38.59 -35.51
C ALA A 128 40.60 38.94 -36.48
N THR A 129 40.56 40.14 -37.04
CA THR A 129 41.71 40.74 -37.73
C THR A 129 42.86 41.00 -36.75
N PRO A 130 44.13 41.04 -37.18
CA PRO A 130 45.30 41.25 -36.30
C PRO A 130 45.17 42.45 -35.34
N VAL A 131 44.60 43.56 -35.81
CA VAL A 131 44.40 44.79 -35.01
C VAL A 131 43.40 44.60 -33.85
N LYS A 132 42.45 43.67 -33.98
CA LYS A 132 41.39 43.39 -32.99
C LYS A 132 41.67 42.14 -32.15
N GLU A 133 42.71 41.38 -32.48
CA GLU A 133 42.99 40.08 -31.89
C GLU A 133 43.21 40.16 -30.37
N ALA A 134 44.02 41.11 -29.89
CA ALA A 134 44.29 41.28 -28.46
C ALA A 134 43.00 41.54 -27.65
N LYS A 135 42.10 42.36 -28.18
CA LYS A 135 40.79 42.64 -27.57
C LYS A 135 39.89 41.40 -27.58
N ALA A 136 39.88 40.64 -28.67
CA ALA A 136 39.13 39.39 -28.77
C ALA A 136 39.65 38.33 -27.78
N ARG A 137 40.97 38.20 -27.62
CA ARG A 137 41.60 37.31 -26.62
C ARG A 137 41.20 37.70 -25.19
N GLN A 138 41.22 39.00 -24.87
CA GLN A 138 40.78 39.46 -23.54
C GLN A 138 39.29 39.16 -23.29
N LYS A 139 38.42 39.36 -24.30
CA LYS A 139 36.99 39.00 -24.21
C LYS A 139 36.82 37.50 -23.97
N LEU A 140 37.54 36.66 -24.71
CA LEU A 140 37.53 35.21 -24.53
C LEU A 140 37.89 34.82 -23.09
N LYS A 141 38.99 35.37 -22.56
CA LYS A 141 39.42 35.10 -21.17
C LYS A 141 38.33 35.45 -20.16
N ARG A 142 37.72 36.64 -20.27
CA ARG A 142 36.62 37.06 -19.39
C ARG A 142 35.41 36.13 -19.48
N GLN A 143 35.03 35.68 -20.68
CA GLN A 143 33.91 34.75 -20.82
C GLN A 143 34.24 33.36 -20.29
N GLN A 144 35.51 32.95 -20.36
CA GLN A 144 35.95 31.68 -19.81
C GLN A 144 35.91 31.69 -18.28
N GLU A 145 36.41 32.76 -17.64
CA GLU A 145 36.27 32.96 -16.19
C GLU A 145 34.80 32.97 -15.76
N LYS A 146 33.94 33.68 -16.50
CA LYS A 146 32.50 33.72 -16.23
C LYS A 146 31.83 32.35 -16.37
N THR A 147 32.21 31.57 -17.37
CA THR A 147 31.68 30.22 -17.59
C THR A 147 32.13 29.29 -16.47
N ASN A 148 33.40 29.35 -16.08
CA ASN A 148 33.92 28.56 -14.96
C ASN A 148 33.14 28.84 -13.68
N LEU A 149 32.85 30.11 -13.37
CA LEU A 149 32.06 30.47 -12.19
C LEU A 149 30.59 30.01 -12.29
N ALA A 150 29.97 30.16 -13.45
CA ALA A 150 28.57 29.77 -13.65
C ALA A 150 28.36 28.25 -13.61
N CYS A 151 29.37 27.48 -14.02
CA CYS A 151 29.29 26.02 -14.14
C CYS A 151 30.02 25.25 -13.02
N ALA A 152 30.65 25.92 -12.04
CA ALA A 152 31.52 25.30 -11.02
C ALA A 152 30.86 24.23 -10.12
N GLN A 153 29.54 24.07 -10.13
CA GLN A 153 28.82 23.11 -9.28
C GLN A 153 28.10 22.02 -10.10
N HIS A 154 28.42 21.91 -11.38
CA HIS A 154 27.99 20.85 -12.28
C HIS A 154 29.16 19.96 -12.69
#